data_AF-A0A8H7N0M4-F1
#
_entry.id   AF-A0A8H7N0M4-F1
#
_cell.length_a   1.000
_cell.length_b   1.000
_cell.length_c   1.000
_cell.angle_alpha   90.00
_cell.angle_beta   90.00
_cell.angle_gamma   90.00
#
_symmetry.space_group_name_H-M   'P 1'
#
loop_
_entity.id
_entity.type
_entity.pdbx_description
1 polymer ?
#
loop_
_entity_poly.entity_id
_entity_poly.type
_entity_poly.pdbx_seq_one_letter_code
_entity_poly.pdbx_strand_id
1 'polypeptide(L)'
;MLSDDPNSNVKLSADILYFVFSHTDQPTLRNCRLLSHSACSVATPSLFRRLRLSAAEGEAERFLHVAQNESLRCHVQKIIIDTNVGGGFEYRHNASYVISRHLS
;
A
#
# COMPACT_ATOMS: atom_id res chain seq x y z
N MET A 1 -27.60 -33.15 13.80
CA MET A 1 -27.63 -31.98 14.73
C MET A 1 -26.20 -31.53 14.93
N LEU A 2 -25.76 -30.54 14.15
CA LEU A 2 -24.51 -29.84 14.43
C LEU A 2 -24.84 -28.83 15.52
N SER A 3 -24.23 -28.99 16.69
CA SER A 3 -24.28 -27.99 17.76
C SER A 3 -23.50 -26.78 17.28
N ASP A 4 -24.21 -25.73 16.86
CA ASP A 4 -23.62 -24.40 16.66
C ASP A 4 -23.20 -23.88 18.04
N ASP A 5 -21.91 -24.02 18.34
CA ASP A 5 -21.30 -23.47 19.53
C ASP A 5 -21.24 -21.93 19.36
N PRO A 6 -22.00 -21.15 20.15
CA PRO A 6 -22.12 -19.70 19.98
C PRO A 6 -20.81 -18.94 20.26
N ASN A 7 -19.77 -19.65 20.72
CA ASN A 7 -18.43 -19.14 20.96
C ASN A 7 -17.35 -19.77 20.08
N SER A 8 -17.72 -20.48 19.00
CA SER A 8 -16.74 -20.90 17.99
C SER A 8 -16.24 -19.66 17.24
N ASN A 9 -15.26 -18.98 17.85
CA ASN A 9 -14.58 -17.84 17.27
C ASN A 9 -13.67 -18.40 16.16
N VAL A 10 -14.26 -18.70 15.00
CA VAL A 10 -13.57 -19.22 13.82
C VAL A 10 -12.57 -18.16 13.38
N LYS A 11 -11.35 -18.27 13.89
CA LYS A 11 -10.24 -17.42 13.49
C LYS A 11 -9.79 -17.88 12.11
N LEU A 12 -10.01 -17.03 11.12
CA LEU A 12 -9.40 -17.19 9.81
C LEU A 12 -7.88 -17.23 9.98
N SER A 13 -7.23 -18.18 9.32
CA SER A 13 -5.77 -18.25 9.31
C SER A 13 -5.20 -17.02 8.60
N ALA A 14 -3.94 -16.68 8.93
CA ALA A 14 -3.25 -15.57 8.28
C ALA A 14 -3.17 -15.75 6.75
N ASP A 15 -3.04 -16.99 6.27
CA ASP A 15 -2.98 -17.31 4.84
C ASP A 15 -4.30 -17.01 4.12
N ILE A 16 -5.44 -17.33 4.76
CA ILE A 16 -6.75 -17.02 4.20
C ILE A 16 -6.98 -15.50 4.20
N LEU A 17 -6.64 -14.82 5.29
CA LEU A 17 -6.70 -13.35 5.36
C LEU A 17 -5.85 -12.71 4.27
N TYR A 18 -4.65 -13.23 4.05
CA TYR A 18 -3.74 -12.75 3.01
C TYR A 18 -4.33 -12.93 1.61
N PHE A 19 -4.91 -14.10 1.34
CA PHE A 19 -5.57 -14.38 0.07
C PHE A 19 -6.73 -13.41 -0.19
N VAL A 20 -7.60 -13.19 0.81
CA VAL A 20 -8.72 -12.23 0.72
C VAL A 20 -8.20 -10.81 0.47
N PHE A 21 -7.22 -10.37 1.26
CA PHE A 21 -6.66 -9.03 1.18
C PHE A 21 -5.94 -8.76 -0.14
N SER A 22 -5.39 -9.79 -0.80
CA SER A 22 -4.76 -9.63 -2.12
C SER A 22 -5.73 -9.21 -3.24
N HIS A 23 -7.03 -9.42 -3.04
CA HIS A 23 -8.12 -9.06 -3.97
C HIS A 23 -8.95 -7.86 -3.48
N THR A 24 -8.60 -7.29 -2.33
CA THR A 24 -9.32 -6.18 -1.71
C THR A 24 -8.71 -4.84 -2.15
N ASP A 25 -9.53 -3.80 -2.30
CA ASP A 25 -9.10 -2.46 -2.65
C ASP A 25 -8.40 -1.74 -1.47
N GLN A 26 -7.57 -0.73 -1.78
CA GLN A 26 -6.79 -0.03 -0.75
C GLN A 26 -7.64 0.60 0.38
N PRO A 27 -8.78 1.30 0.09
CA PRO A 27 -9.65 1.83 1.14
C PRO A 27 -10.12 0.76 2.13
N THR A 28 -10.60 -0.38 1.61
CA THR A 28 -11.04 -1.49 2.47
C THR A 28 -9.89 -2.10 3.24
N LEU A 29 -8.71 -2.28 2.63
CA LEU A 29 -7.50 -2.75 3.32
C LEU A 29 -7.08 -1.84 4.49
N ARG A 30 -7.26 -0.52 4.36
CA ARG A 30 -7.01 0.43 5.47
C ARG A 30 -7.94 0.14 6.65
N ASN A 31 -9.22 -0.12 6.38
CA ASN A 31 -10.20 -0.46 7.41
C ASN A 31 -9.93 -1.84 8.03
N CYS A 32 -9.49 -2.82 7.23
CA CYS A 32 -9.15 -4.16 7.72
C CYS A 32 -8.05 -4.15 8.79
N ARG A 33 -7.16 -3.15 8.78
CA ARG A 33 -6.12 -2.98 9.82
C ARG A 33 -6.70 -2.70 11.21
N LEU A 34 -7.95 -2.24 11.28
CA LEU A 34 -8.62 -1.88 12.54
C LEU A 34 -9.45 -3.03 13.11
N LEU A 35 -9.63 -4.14 12.38
CA LEU A 35 -10.50 -5.25 12.79
C LEU A 35 -9.91 -6.10 13.92
N SER A 36 -8.60 -6.36 13.88
CA SER A 36 -7.88 -7.11 14.91
C SER A 36 -6.36 -6.99 14.71
N HIS A 37 -5.57 -7.39 15.70
CA HIS A 37 -4.11 -7.47 15.56
C HIS A 37 -3.67 -8.40 14.42
N SER A 38 -4.33 -9.55 14.24
CA SER A 38 -4.04 -10.49 13.14
C SER A 38 -4.38 -9.89 11.78
N ALA A 39 -5.53 -9.23 11.66
CA ALA A 39 -5.88 -8.53 10.44
C ALA A 39 -4.90 -7.39 10.13
N CYS A 40 -4.44 -6.66 11.15
CA CYS A 40 -3.45 -5.59 11.00
C CYS A 40 -2.10 -6.10 10.45
N SER A 41 -1.59 -7.22 10.98
CA SER A 41 -0.30 -7.77 10.55
C SER A 41 -0.33 -8.28 9.11
N VAL A 42 -1.49 -8.68 8.59
CA VAL A 42 -1.64 -9.16 7.20
C VAL A 42 -2.07 -8.05 6.23
N ALA A 43 -2.96 -7.14 6.67
CA ALA A 43 -3.46 -6.05 5.84
C ALA A 43 -2.40 -4.98 5.59
N THR A 44 -1.51 -4.73 6.56
CA THR A 44 -0.46 -3.71 6.41
C THR A 44 0.49 -4.04 5.25
N PRO A 45 1.13 -5.22 5.18
CA PRO A 45 1.93 -5.59 4.02
C PRO A 45 1.15 -5.56 2.70
N SER A 46 -0.11 -6.01 2.73
CA SER A 46 -0.97 -6.06 1.54
C SER A 46 -1.29 -4.66 0.99
N LEU A 47 -1.49 -3.68 1.88
CA LEU A 47 -1.75 -2.29 1.54
C LEU A 47 -0.54 -1.61 0.87
N PHE A 48 0.66 -1.87 1.38
CA PHE A 48 1.90 -1.25 0.88
C PHE A 48 2.54 -2.02 -0.28
N ARG A 49 2.10 -3.25 -0.57
CA ARG A 49 2.61 -4.06 -1.69
C ARG A 49 2.49 -3.37 -3.05
N ARG A 50 1.40 -2.65 -3.28
CA ARG A 50 1.11 -1.92 -4.51
C ARG A 50 0.87 -0.45 -4.19
N LEU A 51 1.89 0.39 -4.43
CA LEU A 51 1.75 1.84 -4.33
C LEU A 51 1.30 2.40 -5.67
N ARG A 52 0.22 3.18 -5.66
CA ARG A 52 -0.20 3.98 -6.83
C ARG A 52 0.03 5.44 -6.50
N LEU A 53 0.90 6.08 -7.27
CA LEU A 53 1.19 7.50 -7.18
C LEU A 53 0.47 8.17 -8.33
N SER A 54 -0.60 8.90 -8.04
CA SER A 54 -1.18 9.81 -9.02
C SER A 54 -0.44 11.13 -8.98
N ALA A 55 -0.41 11.85 -10.09
CA ALA A 55 0.09 13.23 -10.15
C ALA A 55 -0.82 14.27 -9.44
N ALA A 56 -1.61 13.81 -8.47
CA ALA A 56 -2.41 14.63 -7.57
C ALA A 56 -1.57 15.14 -6.40
N GLU A 57 -2.01 16.24 -5.78
CA GLU A 57 -1.33 16.83 -4.61
C GLU A 57 -1.24 15.83 -3.44
N GLY A 58 -0.09 15.79 -2.76
CA GLY A 58 0.14 14.98 -1.55
C GLY A 58 0.64 13.56 -1.79
N GLU A 59 0.60 13.05 -3.03
CA GLU A 59 1.03 11.68 -3.35
C GLU A 59 2.56 11.53 -3.35
N ALA A 60 3.29 12.59 -3.69
CA ALA A 60 4.75 12.62 -3.60
C ALA A 60 5.22 12.57 -2.14
N GLU A 61 4.59 13.33 -1.25
CA GLU A 61 4.86 13.33 0.18
C GLU A 61 4.52 11.98 0.80
N ARG A 62 3.39 11.38 0.40
CA ARG A 62 3.01 10.03 0.83
C ARG A 62 4.04 8.99 0.38
N PHE A 63 4.52 9.10 -0.85
CA PHE A 63 5.58 8.23 -1.35
C PHE A 63 6.88 8.38 -0.55
N LEU A 64 7.32 9.62 -0.33
CA LEU A 64 8.52 9.92 0.45
C LEU A 64 8.42 9.37 1.87
N HIS A 65 7.26 9.52 2.51
CA HIS A 65 7.01 8.94 3.83
C HIS A 65 7.17 7.41 3.83
N VAL A 66 6.61 6.71 2.83
CA VAL A 66 6.76 5.25 2.70
C VAL A 66 8.20 4.86 2.40
N ALA A 67 8.90 5.61 1.54
CA ALA A 67 10.28 5.34 1.15
C ALA A 67 11.28 5.54 2.32
N GLN A 68 11.04 6.54 3.17
CA GLN A 68 11.86 6.85 4.34
C GLN A 68 11.61 5.89 5.51
N ASN A 69 10.41 5.31 5.59
CA ASN A 69 10.07 4.36 6.65
C ASN A 69 10.48 2.93 6.28
N GLU A 70 11.52 2.41 6.92
CA GLU A 70 12.05 1.07 6.66
C GLU A 70 11.00 -0.06 6.81
N SER A 71 10.13 0.05 7.82
CA SER A 71 9.08 -0.94 8.07
C SER A 71 8.00 -0.95 6.99
N LEU A 72 7.85 0.13 6.23
CA LEU A 72 6.87 0.22 5.14
C LEU A 72 7.52 -0.10 3.79
N ARG A 73 8.73 0.40 3.53
CA ARG A 73 9.44 0.20 2.26
C ARG A 73 9.71 -1.27 1.96
N CYS A 74 9.94 -2.10 2.99
CA CYS A 74 10.21 -3.53 2.82
C CYS A 74 9.01 -4.32 2.27
N HIS A 75 7.80 -3.77 2.35
CA HIS A 75 6.59 -4.39 1.84
C HIS A 75 6.27 -3.99 0.40
N VAL A 76 6.89 -2.94 -0.13
CA VAL A 76 6.61 -2.42 -1.48
C VAL A 76 7.17 -3.37 -2.52
N GLN A 77 6.31 -3.85 -3.43
CA GLN A 77 6.72 -4.73 -4.54
C GLN A 77 6.50 -4.09 -5.91
N LYS A 78 5.46 -3.25 -6.03
CA LYS A 78 5.13 -2.58 -7.29
C LYS A 78 4.75 -1.13 -7.03
N ILE A 79 5.36 -0.23 -7.79
CA ILE A 79 5.01 1.18 -7.85
C ILE A 79 4.36 1.43 -9.20
N ILE A 80 3.18 2.04 -9.19
CA ILE A 80 2.44 2.46 -10.37
C ILE A 80 2.41 3.98 -10.33
N ILE A 81 2.99 4.61 -11.35
CA ILE A 81 2.97 6.06 -11.50
C ILE A 81 1.92 6.39 -12.54
N ASP A 82 0.85 7.02 -12.10
CA ASP A 82 -0.19 7.57 -12.95
C ASP A 82 0.12 9.04 -13.19
N THR A 83 0.76 9.30 -14.33
CA THR A 83 1.12 10.66 -14.73
C THR A 83 -0.08 11.43 -15.26
N ASN A 84 -1.24 10.81 -15.51
CA ASN A 84 -2.35 11.50 -16.15
C ASN A 84 -2.98 12.56 -15.23
N VAL A 85 -2.67 13.81 -15.53
CA VAL A 85 -3.13 15.04 -14.84
C VAL A 85 -4.29 15.73 -15.58
N GLY A 86 -4.78 15.16 -16.69
CA GLY A 86 -5.74 15.81 -17.56
C GLY A 86 -5.11 16.84 -18.52
N GLY A 87 -5.95 17.48 -19.33
CA GLY A 87 -5.50 18.48 -20.30
C GLY A 87 -5.13 19.82 -19.64
N GLY A 88 -4.03 20.44 -20.08
CA GLY A 88 -3.61 21.77 -19.66
C GLY A 88 -2.65 21.83 -18.47
N PHE A 89 -2.27 20.69 -17.89
CA PHE A 89 -1.22 20.65 -16.86
C PHE A 89 0.17 20.68 -17.50
N GLU A 90 0.99 21.65 -17.12
CA GLU A 90 2.38 21.76 -17.55
C GLU A 90 3.27 21.05 -16.53
N TYR A 91 3.88 19.93 -16.95
CA TYR A 91 4.85 19.25 -16.11
C TYR A 91 6.08 20.14 -15.90
N ARG A 92 6.35 20.47 -14.64
CA ARG A 92 7.63 21.07 -14.26
C ARG A 92 8.73 20.04 -14.50
N HIS A 93 9.69 20.36 -15.35
CA HIS A 93 10.88 19.55 -15.54
C HIS A 93 12.03 20.15 -14.71
N ASN A 94 12.85 19.31 -14.09
CA ASN A 94 14.01 19.78 -13.36
C ASN A 94 15.17 20.04 -14.33
N ALA A 95 15.07 21.12 -15.12
CA ALA A 95 16.13 21.54 -16.04
C ALA A 95 17.50 21.72 -15.36
N SER A 96 17.49 22.02 -14.06
CA SER A 96 18.67 22.29 -13.24
C SER A 96 19.22 21.06 -12.49
N TYR A 97 18.62 19.87 -12.64
CA TYR A 97 19.09 18.68 -11.91
C TYR A 97 20.30 18.06 -12.61
N VAL A 98 21.48 18.21 -12.01
CA VAL A 98 22.73 17.61 -12.48
C VAL A 98 22.82 16.18 -11.95
N ILE A 99 22.87 15.19 -12.86
CA ILE A 99 23.16 13.80 -12.48
C ILE A 99 24.65 13.72 -12.13
N SER A 100 24.97 13.76 -10.84
CA SER A 100 26.29 13.42 -10.34
C SER A 100 26.51 11.91 -10.48
N ARG A 101 27.13 11.49 -11.59
CA ARG A 101 27.63 10.12 -11.75
C ARG A 101 28.80 9.92 -10.79
N HIS A 102 28.56 9.38 -9.60
CA HIS A 102 29.57 8.62 -8.88
C HIS A 102 29.47 7.16 -9.33
N LEU A 103 30.17 6.86 -10.43
CA LEU A 103 30.58 5.49 -10.73
C LEU A 103 31.87 5.24 -9.94
N SER A 104 31.78 4.39 -8.92
CA SER A 104 32.92 3.69 -8.31
C SER A 104 32.46 2.30 -7.92
#